data_AF-K9R1C4-F1
#
_entry.id   AF-K9R1C4-F1
#
_cell.length_a   1.000
_cell.length_b   1.000
_cell.length_c   1.000
_cell.angle_alpha   90.00
_cell.angle_beta   90.00
_cell.angle_gamma   90.00
#
_symmetry.space_group_name_H-M   'P 1'
#
loop_
_entity.id
_entity.type
_entity.pdbx_description
1 polymer ?
#
loop_
_entity_poly.entity_id
_entity_poly.type
_entity_poly.pdbx_seq_one_letter_code
_entity_poly.pdbx_strand_id
1 'polypeptide(L)'
;MEERISQIIENIQLLAQLRQQLLKKPLAPPGTWIHEYEVVRYYRSGNREIYRYAKWQADNPIFKRNPKPKGHPPKKGKDPEFTCHQHIGRVGSTTGLGADPETEAAYEEWENRKQLESIEECLNQIELLLAKVMPKNK
;
A
#
# COMPACT_ATOMS: atom_id res chain seq x y z
N MET A 1 -35.31 -16.61 7.94
CA MET A 1 -34.01 -17.22 8.33
C MET A 1 -33.26 -17.66 7.09
N GLU A 2 -33.90 -18.42 6.21
CA GLU A 2 -33.35 -18.81 4.89
C GLU A 2 -32.91 -17.63 4.03
N GLU A 3 -33.75 -16.58 3.90
CA GLU A 3 -33.41 -15.36 3.15
C GLU A 3 -32.12 -14.67 3.64
N ARG A 4 -31.90 -14.65 4.97
CA ARG A 4 -30.70 -14.06 5.57
C ARG A 4 -29.45 -14.93 5.32
N ILE A 5 -29.61 -16.25 5.25
CA ILE A 5 -28.52 -17.17 4.93
C ILE A 5 -28.15 -17.05 3.45
N SER A 6 -29.13 -16.99 2.55
CA SER A 6 -28.91 -16.77 1.12
C SER A 6 -28.15 -15.46 0.88
N GLN A 7 -28.53 -14.37 1.53
CA GLN A 7 -27.82 -13.08 1.42
C GLN A 7 -26.35 -13.17 1.88
N ILE A 8 -26.07 -13.94 2.93
CA ILE A 8 -24.70 -14.16 3.41
C ILE A 8 -23.89 -14.93 2.36
N ILE A 9 -24.47 -15.97 1.76
CA ILE A 9 -23.81 -16.76 0.70
C ILE A 9 -23.49 -15.88 -0.51
N GLU A 10 -24.45 -15.07 -0.96
CA GLU A 10 -24.26 -14.13 -2.06
C GLU A 10 -23.14 -13.13 -1.77
N ASN A 11 -23.10 -12.58 -0.56
CA ASN A 11 -22.04 -11.65 -0.16
C ASN A 11 -20.66 -12.32 -0.13
N ILE A 12 -20.56 -13.57 0.33
CA ILE A 12 -19.30 -14.34 0.31
C ILE A 12 -18.85 -14.58 -1.14
N GLN A 13 -19.78 -14.94 -2.04
CA GLN A 13 -19.48 -15.13 -3.46
C GLN A 13 -19.00 -13.82 -4.10
N LEU A 14 -19.65 -12.69 -3.78
CA LEU A 14 -19.23 -11.36 -4.23
C LEU A 14 -17.81 -11.01 -3.74
N LEU A 15 -17.52 -11.22 -2.45
CA LEU A 15 -16.18 -11.00 -1.89
C LEU A 15 -15.12 -11.86 -2.61
N ALA A 16 -15.43 -13.12 -2.90
CA ALA A 16 -14.53 -14.00 -3.64
C ALA A 16 -14.29 -13.51 -5.08
N GLN A 17 -15.33 -13.00 -5.76
CA GLN A 17 -15.20 -12.40 -7.09
C GLN A 17 -14.35 -11.12 -7.06
N LEU A 18 -14.60 -10.22 -6.11
CA LEU A 18 -13.82 -8.98 -5.94
C LEU A 18 -12.35 -9.27 -5.64
N ARG A 19 -12.08 -10.26 -4.78
CA ARG A 19 -10.71 -10.75 -4.52
C ARG A 19 -10.01 -11.17 -5.82
N GLN A 20 -10.68 -11.98 -6.64
CA GLN A 20 -10.11 -12.44 -7.92
C GLN A 20 -9.90 -11.30 -8.93
N GLN A 21 -10.73 -10.26 -8.89
CA GLN A 21 -10.55 -9.07 -9.73
C GLN A 21 -9.35 -8.23 -9.25
N LEU A 22 -9.22 -8.01 -7.94
CA LEU A 22 -8.11 -7.25 -7.35
C LEU A 22 -6.75 -7.93 -7.57
N LEU A 23 -6.69 -9.26 -7.50
CA LEU A 23 -5.47 -10.04 -7.78
C LEU A 23 -4.96 -9.91 -9.23
N LYS A 24 -5.80 -9.40 -10.15
CA LYS A 24 -5.41 -9.12 -11.54
C LYS A 24 -4.93 -7.69 -11.75
N LYS A 25 -5.09 -6.81 -10.75
CA LYS A 25 -4.63 -5.42 -10.80
C LYS A 25 -3.23 -5.30 -10.21
N PRO A 26 -2.49 -4.22 -10.54
CA PRO A 26 -1.30 -3.83 -9.80
C PRO A 26 -1.62 -3.64 -8.31
N LEU A 27 -0.76 -4.19 -7.47
CA LEU A 27 -0.90 -4.15 -6.01
C LEU A 27 0.41 -3.64 -5.41
N ALA A 28 0.28 -2.75 -4.43
CA ALA A 28 1.42 -2.37 -3.61
C ALA A 28 2.02 -3.60 -2.91
N PRO A 29 3.32 -3.58 -2.56
CA PRO A 29 3.90 -4.64 -1.74
C PRO A 29 3.17 -4.75 -0.39
N PRO A 30 3.04 -5.96 0.19
CA PRO A 30 2.38 -6.15 1.49
C PRO A 30 3.05 -5.33 2.61
N GLY A 31 2.22 -4.77 3.51
CA GLY A 31 2.71 -4.00 4.66
C GLY A 31 3.31 -2.64 4.32
N THR A 32 3.01 -2.08 3.14
CA THR A 32 3.44 -0.74 2.74
C THR A 32 2.34 0.30 2.93
N TRP A 33 2.75 1.54 3.15
CA TRP A 33 1.89 2.72 3.12
C TRP A 33 2.59 3.89 2.43
N ILE A 34 1.80 4.88 2.01
CA ILE A 34 2.33 6.11 1.43
C ILE A 34 2.51 7.15 2.54
N HIS A 35 3.70 7.72 2.62
CA HIS A 35 4.00 8.85 3.49
C HIS A 35 4.21 10.12 2.65
N GLU A 36 3.34 11.10 2.88
CA GLU A 36 3.49 12.44 2.33
C GLU A 36 4.34 13.33 3.24
N TYR A 37 5.21 14.13 2.65
CA TYR A 37 6.04 15.09 3.37
C TYR A 37 6.26 16.37 2.56
N GLU A 38 6.47 17.47 3.27
CA GLU A 38 6.74 18.77 2.66
C GLU A 38 8.23 19.11 2.70
N VAL A 39 8.71 19.72 1.62
CA VAL A 39 10.04 20.29 1.49
C VAL A 39 9.89 21.77 1.21
N VAL A 40 10.41 22.58 2.12
CA VAL A 40 10.45 24.04 1.97
C VAL A 40 11.77 24.43 1.31
N ARG A 41 11.71 25.19 0.21
CA ARG A 41 12.88 25.77 -0.46
C ARG A 41 12.84 27.29 -0.38
N TYR A 42 13.99 27.86 -0.03
CA TYR A 42 14.23 29.31 -0.01
C TYR A 42 15.16 29.67 -1.16
N TYR A 43 14.72 30.58 -2.02
CA TYR A 43 15.50 31.04 -3.17
C TYR A 43 16.18 32.37 -2.88
N ARG A 44 17.25 32.64 -3.63
CA ARG A 44 18.00 33.91 -3.54
C ARG A 44 17.13 35.15 -3.83
N SER A 45 16.02 34.99 -4.55
CA SER A 45 15.03 36.05 -4.79
C SER A 45 14.19 36.42 -3.56
N GLY A 46 14.33 35.70 -2.44
CA GLY A 46 13.46 35.83 -1.27
C GLY A 46 12.18 35.00 -1.35
N ASN A 47 11.91 34.35 -2.48
CA ASN A 47 10.74 33.49 -2.63
C ASN A 47 10.87 32.22 -1.78
N ARG A 48 9.76 31.85 -1.15
CA ARG A 48 9.58 30.58 -0.44
C ARG A 48 8.64 29.69 -1.25
N GLU A 49 9.10 28.50 -1.60
CA GLU A 49 8.28 27.50 -2.27
C GLU A 49 8.15 26.26 -1.41
N ILE A 50 6.97 25.64 -1.43
CA ILE A 50 6.67 24.40 -0.73
C ILE A 50 6.39 23.33 -1.76
N TYR A 51 7.14 22.24 -1.68
CA TYR A 51 6.99 21.06 -2.50
C TYR A 51 6.47 19.92 -1.62
N ARG A 52 5.41 19.24 -2.07
CA ARG A 52 4.85 18.09 -1.38
C ARG A 52 5.24 16.83 -2.13
N TYR A 53 5.81 15.86 -1.45
CA TYR A 53 6.30 14.62 -2.03
C TYR A 53 5.68 13.41 -1.32
N ALA A 54 5.61 12.30 -2.04
CA ALA A 54 5.22 10.99 -1.53
C ALA A 54 6.38 10.00 -1.64
N LYS A 55 6.45 9.11 -0.65
CA LYS A 55 7.30 7.93 -0.68
C LYS A 55 6.54 6.73 -0.13
N TRP A 56 6.85 5.55 -0.66
CA TRP A 56 6.51 4.31 0.00
C TRP A 56 7.26 4.20 1.32
N GLN A 57 6.62 3.60 2.31
CA GLN A 57 7.16 3.33 3.63
C GLN A 57 6.68 1.94 4.09
N ALA A 58 7.52 1.23 4.82
CA ALA A 58 7.24 -0.06 5.43
C ALA A 58 7.97 -0.19 6.78
N ASP A 59 7.52 -1.10 7.63
CA ASP A 59 8.21 -1.43 8.89
C ASP A 59 9.47 -2.27 8.63
N ASN A 60 9.40 -3.18 7.65
CA ASN A 60 10.49 -4.09 7.29
C ASN A 60 11.13 -3.71 5.94
N PRO A 61 12.42 -4.02 5.71
CA PRO A 61 13.07 -3.78 4.42
C PRO A 61 12.48 -4.67 3.33
N ILE A 62 11.82 -4.08 2.34
CA ILE A 62 11.19 -4.81 1.23
C ILE A 62 11.43 -4.17 -0.14
N PHE A 63 11.86 -2.91 -0.18
CA PHE A 63 12.19 -2.23 -1.44
C PHE A 63 13.65 -2.46 -1.78
N LYS A 64 13.94 -2.82 -3.03
CA LYS A 64 15.32 -2.96 -3.49
C LYS A 64 16.03 -1.61 -3.40
N ARG A 65 17.20 -1.58 -2.77
CA ARG A 65 18.03 -0.37 -2.73
C ARG A 65 18.51 -0.04 -4.14
N ASN A 66 18.43 1.24 -4.48
CA ASN A 66 19.19 1.74 -5.62
C ASN A 66 20.69 1.55 -5.33
N PRO A 67 21.45 0.99 -6.28
CA PRO A 67 22.88 0.82 -6.11
C PRO A 67 23.51 2.18 -5.83
N LYS A 68 24.10 2.33 -4.65
CA LYS A 68 24.88 3.53 -4.35
C LYS A 68 26.23 3.43 -5.08
N PRO A 69 26.78 4.55 -5.60
CA PRO A 69 28.15 4.56 -6.08
C PRO A 69 29.10 4.03 -4.99
N LYS A 70 30.17 3.34 -5.42
CA LYS A 70 31.16 2.70 -4.55
C LYS A 70 31.61 3.68 -3.44
N GLY A 71 31.58 3.23 -2.18
CA GLY A 71 32.06 4.01 -1.03
C GLY A 71 31.01 4.37 0.03
N HIS A 72 29.73 4.03 -0.19
CA HIS A 72 28.68 4.22 0.80
C HIS A 72 28.11 2.87 1.28
N PRO A 73 28.87 2.10 2.08
CA PRO A 73 28.33 0.89 2.67
C PRO A 73 27.09 1.23 3.51
N PRO A 74 26.10 0.32 3.56
CA PRO A 74 24.93 0.48 4.40
C PRO A 74 25.38 0.62 5.87
N LYS A 75 24.64 1.44 6.64
CA LYS A 75 24.90 1.58 8.08
C LYS A 75 24.85 0.20 8.75
N LYS A 76 25.71 -0.03 9.75
CA LYS A 76 25.75 -1.29 10.53
C LYS A 76 24.34 -1.68 11.00
N GLY A 77 23.96 -2.94 10.81
CA GLY A 77 22.63 -3.47 11.16
C GLY A 77 21.52 -3.19 10.14
N LYS A 78 21.83 -2.59 8.97
CA LYS A 78 20.88 -2.45 7.88
C LYS A 78 21.14 -3.48 6.80
N ASP A 79 20.05 -3.95 6.19
CA ASP A 79 20.10 -4.81 5.02
C ASP A 79 20.82 -4.09 3.86
N PRO A 80 21.83 -4.73 3.24
CA PRO A 80 22.60 -4.12 2.17
C PRO A 80 21.89 -4.09 0.82
N GLU A 81 20.89 -4.93 0.61
CA GLU A 81 20.14 -5.05 -0.63
C GLU A 81 18.78 -4.34 -0.56
N PHE A 82 18.21 -4.19 0.64
CA PHE A 82 16.85 -3.68 0.83
C PHE A 82 16.73 -2.45 1.76
N THR A 83 15.66 -1.68 1.56
CA THR A 83 15.28 -0.50 2.33
C THR A 83 13.79 -0.50 2.67
N CYS A 84 13.42 0.28 3.67
CA CYS A 84 12.05 0.42 4.16
C CYS A 84 11.27 1.56 3.48
N HIS A 85 11.90 2.30 2.57
CA HIS A 85 11.26 3.43 1.88
C HIS A 85 11.76 3.57 0.45
N GLN A 86 10.87 4.01 -0.44
CA GLN A 86 11.19 4.29 -1.84
C GLN A 86 10.47 5.57 -2.26
N HIS A 87 11.21 6.54 -2.80
CA HIS A 87 10.62 7.77 -3.31
C HIS A 87 9.71 7.46 -4.49
N ILE A 88 8.52 8.06 -4.51
CA ILE A 88 7.57 7.93 -5.61
C ILE A 88 7.69 9.16 -6.49
N GLY A 89 7.24 10.30 -5.99
CA GLY A 89 7.16 11.53 -6.78
C GLY A 89 6.57 12.69 -5.98
N ARG A 90 6.32 13.79 -6.66
CA ARG A 90 5.63 14.97 -6.14
C ARG A 90 4.11 14.70 -6.12
N VAL A 91 3.43 15.16 -5.07
CA VAL A 91 1.96 15.19 -4.98
C VAL A 91 1.40 16.60 -5.23
N GLY A 92 2.23 17.64 -5.06
CA GLY A 92 1.85 19.01 -5.39
C GLY A 92 2.89 20.04 -4.98
N SER A 93 2.60 21.31 -5.25
CA SER A 93 3.46 22.42 -4.87
C SER A 93 2.74 23.77 -4.87
N THR A 94 3.32 24.75 -4.21
CA THR A 94 2.84 26.15 -4.25
C THR A 94 3.10 26.84 -5.59
N THR A 95 3.89 26.23 -6.48
CA THR A 95 4.21 26.78 -7.80
C THR A 95 3.21 26.35 -8.89
N GLY A 96 2.16 25.63 -8.51
CA GLY A 96 1.14 25.11 -9.44
C GLY A 96 1.57 23.82 -10.15
N LEU A 97 2.72 23.25 -9.82
CA LEU A 97 3.12 21.94 -10.33
C LEU A 97 2.33 20.85 -9.60
N GLY A 98 1.60 20.04 -10.37
CA GLY A 98 0.74 18.97 -9.89
C GLY A 98 1.49 17.69 -9.49
N ALA A 99 0.71 16.63 -9.26
CA ALA A 99 1.24 15.32 -8.94
C ALA A 99 1.95 14.69 -10.15
N ASP A 100 3.01 13.93 -9.88
CA ASP A 100 3.66 13.15 -10.93
C ASP A 100 2.80 11.90 -11.23
N PRO A 101 2.67 11.43 -12.49
CA PRO A 101 1.82 10.28 -12.84
C PRO A 101 2.16 9.00 -12.07
N GLU A 102 3.44 8.79 -11.76
CA GLU A 102 3.92 7.67 -10.94
C GLU A 102 3.34 7.71 -9.53
N THR A 103 3.00 8.91 -9.04
CA THR A 103 2.36 9.10 -7.75
C THR A 103 0.92 8.63 -7.79
N GLU A 104 0.15 9.01 -8.81
CA GLU A 104 -1.24 8.56 -8.96
C GLU A 104 -1.34 7.03 -9.04
N ALA A 105 -0.46 6.41 -9.83
CA ALA A 105 -0.38 4.95 -9.94
C ALA A 105 -0.07 4.28 -8.60
N ALA A 106 0.84 4.86 -7.80
CA ALA A 106 1.16 4.34 -6.49
C ALA A 106 -0.02 4.39 -5.51
N TYR A 107 -0.83 5.47 -5.52
CA TYR A 107 -2.05 5.51 -4.71
C TYR A 107 -3.06 4.46 -5.15
N GLU A 108 -3.23 4.24 -6.46
CA GLU A 108 -4.12 3.18 -6.96
C GLU A 108 -3.66 1.78 -6.51
N GLU A 109 -2.36 1.48 -6.65
CA GLU A 109 -1.76 0.22 -6.17
C GLU A 109 -1.97 0.02 -4.66
N TRP A 110 -1.85 1.10 -3.88
CA TRP A 110 -2.07 1.06 -2.44
C TRP A 110 -3.53 0.83 -2.07
N GLU A 111 -4.47 1.51 -2.73
CA GLU A 111 -5.90 1.31 -2.53
C GLU A 111 -6.32 -0.12 -2.89
N ASN A 112 -5.85 -0.65 -4.01
CA ASN A 112 -6.11 -2.04 -4.41
C ASN A 112 -5.61 -3.02 -3.34
N ARG A 113 -4.41 -2.78 -2.76
CA ARG A 113 -3.85 -3.60 -1.68
C ARG A 113 -4.72 -3.54 -0.42
N LYS A 114 -5.10 -2.35 0.04
CA LYS A 114 -5.96 -2.20 1.24
C LYS A 114 -7.30 -2.91 1.08
N GLN A 115 -7.92 -2.78 -0.09
CA GLN A 115 -9.17 -3.49 -0.40
C GLN A 115 -8.98 -5.00 -0.36
N LEU A 116 -7.91 -5.50 -0.96
CA LEU A 116 -7.59 -6.93 -0.96
C LEU A 116 -7.37 -7.46 0.47
N GLU A 117 -6.56 -6.78 1.27
CA GLU A 117 -6.28 -7.17 2.67
C GLU A 117 -7.55 -7.17 3.51
N SER A 118 -8.43 -6.18 3.34
CA SER A 118 -9.71 -6.12 4.05
C SER A 118 -10.66 -7.27 3.65
N ILE A 119 -10.69 -7.64 2.37
CA ILE A 119 -11.47 -8.79 1.90
C ILE A 119 -10.91 -10.10 2.48
N GLU A 120 -9.59 -10.26 2.49
CA GLU A 120 -8.94 -11.46 3.03
C GLU A 120 -9.17 -11.58 4.55
N GLU A 121 -9.09 -10.47 5.29
CA GLU A 121 -9.43 -10.45 6.71
C GLU A 121 -10.90 -10.84 6.94
N CYS A 122 -11.82 -10.27 6.16
CA CYS A 122 -13.25 -10.57 6.28
C CYS A 122 -13.55 -12.06 6.02
N LEU A 123 -12.99 -12.63 4.95
CA LEU A 123 -13.14 -14.05 4.61
C LEU A 123 -12.56 -14.96 5.71
N ASN A 124 -11.39 -14.61 6.24
CA ASN A 124 -10.76 -15.35 7.34
C ASN A 124 -11.63 -15.32 8.61
N GLN A 125 -12.21 -14.16 8.96
CA GLN A 125 -13.12 -14.06 10.11
C GLN A 125 -14.39 -14.90 9.91
N ILE A 126 -14.95 -14.93 8.70
CA ILE A 126 -16.10 -15.77 8.36
C ILE A 126 -15.74 -17.26 8.53
N GLU A 127 -14.59 -17.68 8.01
CA GLU A 127 -14.11 -19.07 8.14
C GLU A 127 -13.96 -19.47 9.61
N LEU A 128 -13.38 -18.61 10.45
CA LEU A 128 -13.23 -18.84 11.88
C LEU A 128 -14.58 -18.96 12.60
N LEU A 129 -15.59 -18.18 12.19
CA LEU A 129 -16.93 -18.26 12.77
C LEU A 129 -17.64 -19.55 12.35
N LEU A 130 -17.54 -19.93 11.08
CA LEU A 130 -18.12 -21.18 10.56
C LEU A 130 -17.49 -22.40 11.22
N ALA A 131 -16.15 -22.41 11.40
CA ALA A 131 -15.44 -23.51 12.05
C ALA A 131 -15.89 -23.76 13.51
N LYS A 132 -16.42 -22.75 14.20
CA LYS A 132 -16.96 -22.90 15.58
C LYS A 132 -18.32 -23.58 15.63
N VAL A 133 -19.11 -23.44 14.57
CA VAL A 133 -20.51 -23.91 14.54
C VAL A 133 -20.69 -25.18 13.70
N MET A 134 -19.75 -25.48 12.80
CA MET A 134 -19.77 -26.74 12.07
C MET A 134 -19.35 -27.89 12.99
N PRO A 135 -20.06 -29.02 12.99
CA PRO A 135 -19.61 -30.21 13.70
C PRO A 135 -18.26 -30.64 13.12
N LYS A 136 -17.31 -30.98 13.99
CA LYS A 136 -16.09 -31.65 13.56
C LYS A 136 -16.53 -32.96 12.92
N ASN A 137 -16.42 -33.09 11.61
CA ASN A 137 -16.56 -34.39 10.95
C ASN A 137 -15.59 -35.35 11.65
N LYS A 138 -16.15 -36.31 12.39
CA LYS A 138 -15.41 -37.45 12.95
C LYS A 138 -15.29 -38.50 11.86
#